data_AF-A0A0B6TPG7-F1
#
_entry.id   AF-A0A0B6TPG7-F1
#
_cell.length_a   1.000
_cell.length_b   1.000
_cell.length_c   1.000
_cell.angle_alpha   90.00
_cell.angle_beta   90.00
_cell.angle_gamma   90.00
#
_symmetry.space_group_name_H-M   'P 1'
#
loop_
_entity.id
_entity.type
_entity.pdbx_description
1 polymer ?
#
loop_
_entity_poly.entity_id
_entity_poly.type
_entity_poly.pdbx_seq_one_letter_code
_entity_poly.pdbx_strand_id
1 'polypeptide(L)' 'MTPAPGPEPDPGRRRRRKLQHETLVGFLGFFAFLALAQAVLNVFSPAPALWPGVLAALLVGLTWWAWRRG' A
#
# COMPACT_ATOMS: atom_id res chain seq x y z
N MET A 1 45.48 -8.29 -22.98
CA MET A 1 44.48 -8.86 -22.05
C MET A 1 43.50 -7.76 -21.68
N THR A 2 42.33 -7.74 -22.29
CA THR A 2 41.24 -6.83 -21.93
C THR A 2 40.48 -7.41 -20.73
N PRO A 3 40.19 -6.62 -19.68
CA PRO A 3 39.45 -7.12 -18.52
C PRO A 3 38.01 -7.48 -18.89
N ALA A 4 37.46 -8.51 -18.25
CA ALA A 4 36.07 -8.94 -18.46
C ALA A 4 35.09 -7.85 -18.01
N PRO A 5 33.98 -7.64 -18.74
CA PRO A 5 32.95 -6.68 -18.35
C PRO A 5 32.36 -7.06 -16.98
N GLY A 6 32.17 -6.06 -16.11
CA GLY A 6 31.55 -6.24 -14.80
C GLY A 6 30.09 -6.71 -14.92
N PRO A 7 29.49 -7.25 -13.83
CA PRO A 7 28.13 -7.77 -13.85
C PRO A 7 27.14 -6.68 -14.27
N GLU A 8 26.51 -6.87 -15.44
CA GLU A 8 25.49 -5.99 -15.99
C GLU A 8 24.32 -5.86 -14.99
N PRO A 9 23.77 -4.64 -14.76
CA PRO A 9 22.65 -4.44 -13.86
C PRO A 9 21.43 -5.23 -14.31
N ASP A 10 21.07 -6.26 -13.54
CA ASP A 10 20.05 -7.24 -13.89
C ASP A 10 18.64 -6.60 -14.03
N PRO A 11 18.11 -6.42 -15.26
CA PRO A 11 16.89 -5.65 -15.51
C PRO A 11 15.65 -6.31 -14.88
N GLY A 12 15.69 -7.63 -14.67
CA GLY A 12 14.63 -8.39 -14.03
C GLY A 12 14.39 -7.99 -12.57
N ARG A 13 15.43 -7.57 -11.84
CA ARG A 13 15.32 -7.21 -10.42
C ARG A 13 14.55 -5.92 -10.20
N ARG A 14 14.75 -4.92 -11.08
CA ARG A 14 14.00 -3.64 -11.05
C ARG A 14 12.53 -3.86 -11.39
N ARG A 15 12.25 -4.68 -12.42
CA ARG A 15 10.88 -4.99 -12.82
C ARG A 15 10.12 -5.72 -11.71
N ARG A 16 10.72 -6.74 -11.10
CA ARG A 16 10.15 -7.46 -9.95
C ARG A 16 9.81 -6.54 -8.78
N ARG A 17 10.73 -5.63 -8.42
CA ARG A 17 10.49 -4.61 -7.38
C ARG A 17 9.33 -3.69 -7.72
N LYS A 18 9.21 -3.26 -8.98
CA LYS A 18 8.10 -2.39 -9.42
C LYS A 18 6.76 -3.11 -9.32
N LEU A 19 6.67 -4.35 -9.81
CA LEU A 19 5.47 -5.19 -9.69
C LEU A 19 5.09 -5.42 -8.22
N GLN A 20 6.07 -5.76 -7.37
CA GLN A 20 5.83 -5.91 -5.93
C GLN A 20 5.31 -4.62 -5.29
N HIS A 21 5.86 -3.47 -5.66
CA HIS A 21 5.42 -2.19 -5.14
C HIS A 21 3.99 -1.85 -5.58
N GLU A 22 3.66 -2.05 -6.85
CA GLU A 22 2.32 -1.83 -7.40
C GLU A 22 1.28 -2.72 -6.72
N THR A 23 1.58 -4.01 -6.55
CA THR A 23 0.68 -4.94 -5.84
C THR A 23 0.53 -4.56 -4.37
N LEU A 24 1.63 -4.19 -3.69
CA LEU A 24 1.58 -3.81 -2.28
C LEU A 24 0.71 -2.56 -2.09
N VAL A 25 0.85 -1.55 -2.97
CA VAL A 25 0.04 -0.32 -2.93
C VAL A 25 -1.43 -0.62 -3.22
N GLY A 26 -1.72 -1.43 -4.25
CA GLY A 26 -3.10 -1.82 -4.57
C GLY A 26 -3.78 -2.59 -3.44
N PHE A 27 -3.06 -3.54 -2.82
CA PHE A 27 -3.54 -4.31 -1.69
C PHE A 27 -3.82 -3.41 -0.47
N LEU A 28 -2.87 -2.54 -0.11
CA LEU A 28 -3.03 -1.60 1.01
C LEU A 28 -4.22 -0.64 0.78
N GLY A 29 -4.37 -0.12 -0.44
CA GLY A 29 -5.47 0.76 -0.83
C GLY A 29 -6.84 0.08 -0.77
N PHE A 30 -6.92 -1.20 -1.14
CA PHE A 30 -8.17 -1.97 -1.05
C PHE A 30 -8.61 -2.15 0.41
N PHE A 31 -7.69 -2.54 1.30
CA PHE A 31 -7.99 -2.62 2.73
C PHE A 31 -8.36 -1.26 3.32
N ALA A 32 -7.72 -0.17 2.85
CA ALA A 32 -8.07 1.18 3.25
C ALA A 32 -9.50 1.56 2.90
N PHE A 33 -9.91 1.22 1.69
CA PHE A 33 -11.28 1.42 1.25
C PHE A 33 -12.27 0.62 2.09
N LEU A 34 -12.00 -0.66 2.38
CA LEU A 34 -12.86 -1.48 3.24
C LEU A 34 -12.98 -0.91 4.66
N ALA A 35 -11.87 -0.46 5.25
CA ALA A 35 -11.88 0.16 6.57
C ALA A 35 -12.69 1.47 6.60
N LEU A 36 -12.54 2.30 5.57
CA LEU A 36 -13.34 3.53 5.42
C LEU A 36 -14.83 3.21 5.27
N ALA A 37 -15.19 2.24 4.45
CA ALA A 37 -16.57 1.78 4.30
C ALA A 37 -17.13 1.28 5.64
N GLN A 38 -16.35 0.51 6.41
CA GLN A 38 -16.76 0.07 7.74
C GLN A 38 -16.91 1.24 8.73
N ALA A 39 -16.05 2.25 8.67
CA ALA A 39 -16.17 3.44 9.51
C ALA A 39 -17.46 4.22 9.21
N VAL A 40 -17.77 4.43 7.92
CA VAL A 40 -18.99 5.11 7.50
C VAL A 40 -20.23 4.32 7.94
N LEU A 41 -20.25 3.00 7.70
CA LEU A 41 -21.35 2.14 8.13
C LEU A 41 -21.51 2.11 9.66
N ASN A 42 -20.41 2.10 10.41
CA ASN A 42 -20.43 2.08 11.87
C ASN A 42 -20.88 3.43 12.48
N VAL A 43 -20.68 4.57 11.81
CA VAL A 43 -21.21 5.87 12.27
C VAL A 43 -22.74 5.89 12.34
N PHE A 44 -23.40 5.14 11.46
CA PHE A 44 -24.87 5.00 11.46
C PHE A 44 -25.36 3.83 12.34
N SER A 45 -24.44 3.12 13.01
CA SER A 45 -24.78 2.03 13.92
C SER A 45 -25.29 2.58 15.26
N PRO A 46 -26.31 1.96 15.87
CA PRO A 46 -26.88 2.40 17.15
C PRO A 46 -25.90 2.33 18.34
N ALA A 47 -24.79 1.59 18.20
CA ALA A 47 -23.68 1.58 19.16
C ALA A 47 -22.35 1.77 18.40
N PRO A 48 -21.95 3.02 18.12
CA PRO A 48 -20.79 3.29 17.28
C PRO A 48 -19.48 2.97 18.03
N ALA A 49 -18.71 2.01 17.54
CA ALA A 49 -17.37 1.73 18.04
C ALA A 49 -16.35 2.75 17.48
N LEU A 50 -15.32 3.14 18.24
CA LEU A 50 -14.25 4.03 17.72
C LEU A 50 -13.25 3.31 16.79
N TRP A 51 -13.10 1.99 16.96
CA TRP A 51 -12.15 1.14 16.24
C TRP A 51 -12.22 1.25 14.70
N PRO A 52 -13.40 1.28 14.06
CA PRO A 52 -13.51 1.40 12.59
C PRO A 52 -12.95 2.71 12.04
N GLY A 53 -13.17 3.84 12.73
CA GLY A 53 -12.63 5.14 12.33
C GLY A 53 -11.11 5.22 12.45
N VAL A 54 -10.56 4.62 13.52
CA VAL A 54 -9.10 4.50 13.70
C VAL A 54 -8.49 3.62 12.60
N LEU A 55 -9.15 2.51 12.22
CA LEU A 55 -8.70 1.65 11.13
C LEU A 55 -8.68 2.39 9.79
N ALA A 56 -9.76 3.14 9.49
CA ALA A 56 -9.88 3.93 8.27
C ALA A 56 -8.78 5.01 8.17
N ALA A 57 -8.58 5.78 9.24
CA ALA A 57 -7.53 6.81 9.29
C ALA A 57 -6.13 6.21 9.12
N LEU A 58 -5.87 5.05 9.73
CA LEU A 58 -4.59 4.37 9.65
C LEU A 58 -4.31 3.85 8.23
N LEU A 59 -5.29 3.24 7.59
CA LEU A 59 -5.13 2.73 6.24
C LEU A 59 -5.09 3.85 5.18
N VAL A 60 -5.90 4.90 5.28
CA VAL A 60 -5.80 6.09 4.41
C VAL A 60 -4.43 6.76 4.57
N GLY A 61 -3.93 6.87 5.81
CA GLY A 61 -2.59 7.36 6.10
C GLY A 61 -1.49 6.48 5.48
N LEU A 62 -1.62 5.15 5.57
CA LEU A 62 -0.69 4.20 4.92
C LEU A 62 -0.74 4.30 3.40
N THR A 63 -1.93 4.41 2.79
CA THR A 63 -2.10 4.58 1.34
C THR A 63 -1.51 5.91 0.85
N TRP A 64 -1.76 7.02 1.56
CA TRP A 64 -1.17 8.32 1.21
C TRP A 64 0.36 8.32 1.37
N TRP A 65 0.88 7.68 2.41
CA TRP A 65 2.31 7.55 2.64
C TRP A 65 2.99 6.66 1.58
N ALA A 66 2.33 5.58 1.16
CA ALA A 66 2.83 4.71 0.08
C ALA A 66 2.79 5.42 -1.27
N TRP A 67 1.77 6.26 -1.53
CA TRP A 67 1.69 7.09 -2.73
C TRP A 67 2.74 8.21 -2.74
N ARG A 68 3.06 8.78 -1.58
CA ARG A 68 4.07 9.84 -1.44
C ARG A 68 5.52 9.34 -1.44
N ARG A 69 5.75 8.06 -1.14
CA ARG A 69 7.08 7.41 -1.17
C ARG A 69 7.38 6.64 -2.46
N GLY A 70 6.37 6.46 -3.32
CA GLY A 70 6.56 6.03 -4.71
C GLY A 70 7.03 7.18 -5.57
#